data_AF-W6QSS6-F1
#
_entry.id   AF-W6QSS6-F1
#
_cell.length_a   1.000
_cell.length_b   1.000
_cell.length_c   1.000
_cell.angle_alpha   90.00
_cell.angle_beta   90.00
_cell.angle_gamma   90.00
#
_symmetry.space_group_name_H-M   'P 1'
#
loop_
_entity.id
_entity.type
_entity.pdbx_description
1 polymer ?
#
loop_
_entity_poly.entity_id
_entity_poly.type
_entity_poly.pdbx_seq_one_letter_code
_entity_poly.pdbx_strand_id
1 'polypeptide(L)'
;MAQPSRLHPALAGHAHTLHIALSTVGTSSPLLPPNAISRLDRWLKRNPFVVMANTSSRQQLDMVGTLLWNDCTHLISLRGQNPEDMLILGKVRAFAFVVLNMAVMPDLLGDLRALDLAVKAARICIVNQQSEIAVNILSVAATRLSNIQPAHLGLDAAINRTITTQYLLLRMRLAWLHERADIAEHFYGKLPVLHRSHDEEWIFETCFIIGDSALARRLPDIAITWLQRASDHLQSLHMMIKFPYYYDWDLVIRHSLVVACSQVKIPLATAIYDFEMSYLRENYPFHPAVILFDLSMGHGNPSNDGALQALERLVDGMTLTDMNMPIIFQYARSLGHIGYLDTPIGERLC
;
A
#
# COMPACT_ATOMS: atom_id res chain seq x y z
N MET A 1 -16.79 -31.45 -14.44
CA MET A 1 -17.37 -30.94 -13.17
C MET A 1 -17.05 -31.95 -12.07
N ALA A 2 -16.22 -31.59 -11.09
CA ALA A 2 -15.90 -32.48 -9.96
C ALA A 2 -17.00 -32.38 -8.90
N GLN A 3 -17.46 -33.52 -8.35
CA GLN A 3 -18.48 -33.55 -7.31
C GLN A 3 -18.03 -32.75 -6.05
N PRO A 4 -18.88 -31.87 -5.49
CA PRO A 4 -18.54 -31.04 -4.34
C PRO A 4 -18.15 -31.85 -3.08
N SER A 5 -18.63 -33.09 -2.94
CA SER A 5 -18.34 -33.97 -1.81
C SER A 5 -16.87 -34.41 -1.69
N ARG A 6 -16.11 -34.44 -2.80
CA ARG A 6 -14.68 -34.83 -2.79
C ARG A 6 -13.72 -33.65 -2.58
N LEU A 7 -14.22 -32.41 -2.63
CA LEU A 7 -13.39 -31.21 -2.56
C LEU A 7 -12.90 -30.95 -1.13
N HIS A 8 -13.76 -31.18 -0.13
CA HIS A 8 -13.51 -30.78 1.26
C HIS A 8 -12.41 -31.59 1.97
N PRO A 9 -12.36 -32.94 1.88
CA PRO A 9 -11.29 -33.71 2.52
C PRO A 9 -9.91 -33.40 1.90
N ALA A 10 -9.87 -33.18 0.58
CA ALA A 10 -8.64 -32.82 -0.13
C ALA A 10 -8.13 -31.42 0.26
N LEU A 11 -9.04 -30.48 0.52
CA LEU A 11 -8.72 -29.12 0.96
C LEU A 11 -8.16 -29.11 2.38
N ALA A 12 -8.82 -29.80 3.32
CA ALA A 12 -8.34 -29.94 4.70
C ALA A 12 -6.98 -30.65 4.78
N GLY A 13 -6.79 -31.74 4.01
CA GLY A 13 -5.52 -32.45 3.95
C GLY A 13 -4.38 -31.59 3.38
N HIS A 14 -4.66 -30.77 2.35
CA HIS A 14 -3.67 -29.85 1.82
C HIS A 14 -3.33 -28.73 2.81
N ALA A 15 -4.32 -28.15 3.48
CA ALA A 15 -4.11 -27.14 4.53
C ALA A 15 -3.25 -27.69 5.68
N HIS A 16 -3.50 -28.93 6.10
CA HIS A 16 -2.69 -29.58 7.13
C HIS A 16 -1.24 -29.81 6.68
N THR A 17 -1.03 -30.20 5.42
CA THR A 17 0.33 -30.34 4.86
C THR A 17 1.08 -29.01 4.87
N LEU A 18 0.40 -27.91 4.52
CA LEU A 18 0.99 -26.57 4.54
C LEU A 18 1.30 -26.12 5.97
N HIS A 19 0.41 -26.38 6.92
CA HIS A 19 0.62 -26.09 8.34
C HIS A 19 1.87 -26.82 8.88
N ILE A 20 2.00 -28.13 8.64
CA ILE A 20 3.21 -28.88 9.03
C ILE A 20 4.47 -28.27 8.42
N ALA A 21 4.42 -27.93 7.12
CA ALA A 21 5.57 -27.32 6.46
C ALA A 21 5.94 -25.98 7.11
N LEU A 22 4.99 -25.07 7.34
CA LEU A 22 5.27 -23.74 7.87
C LEU A 22 5.65 -23.74 9.35
N SER A 23 5.06 -24.62 10.16
CA SER A 23 5.37 -24.75 11.60
C SER A 23 6.81 -25.22 11.88
N THR A 24 7.48 -25.83 10.90
CA THR A 24 8.86 -26.33 11.01
C THR A 24 9.89 -25.39 10.38
N VAL A 25 9.46 -24.30 9.75
CA VAL A 25 10.34 -23.35 9.05
C VAL A 25 11.00 -22.40 10.04
N GLY A 26 12.33 -22.47 10.14
CA GLY A 26 13.16 -21.48 10.84
C GLY A 26 13.47 -20.24 10.01
N THR A 27 14.55 -19.51 10.31
CA THR A 27 14.90 -18.24 9.63
C THR A 27 15.67 -18.39 8.32
N SER A 28 16.28 -19.55 8.04
CA SER A 28 17.31 -19.67 6.98
C SER A 28 17.01 -20.71 5.88
N SER A 29 15.78 -21.21 5.81
CA SER A 29 15.35 -22.19 4.78
C SER A 29 14.30 -21.60 3.83
N PRO A 30 14.17 -22.13 2.59
CA PRO A 30 13.07 -21.75 1.71
C PRO A 30 11.73 -22.00 2.42
N LEU A 31 10.80 -21.06 2.31
CA LEU A 31 9.55 -21.05 3.07
C LEU A 31 8.67 -22.29 2.80
N LEU A 32 8.63 -22.74 1.55
CA LEU A 32 7.94 -23.95 1.13
C LEU A 32 8.74 -24.65 0.02
N PRO A 33 8.67 -25.99 -0.07
CA PRO A 33 9.28 -26.71 -1.17
C PRO A 33 8.53 -26.44 -2.50
N PRO A 34 9.20 -26.51 -3.67
CA PRO A 34 8.61 -26.14 -4.97
C PRO A 34 7.34 -26.91 -5.34
N ASN A 35 7.24 -28.17 -4.91
CA ASN A 35 6.07 -29.02 -5.11
C ASN A 35 4.83 -28.53 -4.32
N ALA A 36 5.04 -27.98 -3.11
CA ALA A 36 3.97 -27.40 -2.29
C ALA A 36 3.47 -26.09 -2.90
N ILE A 37 4.38 -25.24 -3.39
CA ILE A 37 4.05 -23.99 -4.10
C ILE A 37 3.22 -24.29 -5.35
N SER A 38 3.67 -25.25 -6.17
CA SER A 38 2.97 -25.66 -7.39
C SER A 38 1.56 -26.19 -7.13
N ARG A 39 1.37 -26.91 -6.01
CA ARG A 39 0.05 -27.40 -5.58
C ARG A 39 -0.84 -26.26 -5.10
N LEU A 40 -0.30 -25.32 -4.34
CA LEU A 40 -1.00 -24.13 -3.85
C LEU A 40 -1.50 -23.27 -5.02
N ASP A 41 -0.62 -23.01 -6.01
CA ASP A 41 -0.98 -22.26 -7.22
C ASP A 41 -2.11 -22.94 -7.99
N ARG A 42 -2.07 -24.27 -8.12
CA ARG A 42 -3.12 -25.03 -8.79
C ARG A 42 -4.46 -24.92 -8.05
N TRP A 43 -4.45 -24.89 -6.71
CA TRP A 43 -5.65 -24.69 -5.93
C TRP A 43 -6.23 -23.30 -6.14
N LEU A 44 -5.42 -22.25 -6.04
CA LEU A 44 -5.87 -20.87 -6.19
C LEU A 44 -6.38 -20.57 -7.60
N LYS A 45 -5.71 -21.11 -8.64
CA LYS A 45 -6.15 -21.00 -10.05
C LYS A 45 -7.52 -21.63 -10.33
N ARG A 46 -7.94 -22.62 -9.54
CA ARG A 46 -9.28 -23.22 -9.67
C ARG A 46 -10.40 -22.33 -9.11
N ASN A 47 -10.05 -21.16 -8.58
CA ASN A 47 -10.96 -20.21 -7.96
C ASN A 47 -11.86 -20.86 -6.88
N PRO A 48 -11.27 -21.36 -5.78
CA PRO A 48 -12.02 -22.06 -4.73
C PRO A 48 -12.81 -21.10 -3.81
N PHE A 49 -12.86 -19.81 -4.14
CA PHE A 49 -13.45 -18.73 -3.35
C PHE A 49 -14.99 -18.72 -3.45
N VAL A 50 -15.63 -19.89 -3.38
CA VAL A 50 -17.09 -20.00 -3.43
C VAL A 50 -17.68 -19.78 -2.04
N VAL A 51 -18.81 -19.06 -1.96
CA VAL A 51 -19.65 -18.99 -0.75
C VAL A 51 -20.41 -20.31 -0.62
N MET A 52 -19.78 -21.33 -0.04
CA MET A 52 -20.44 -22.58 0.35
C MET A 52 -20.01 -22.96 1.75
N ALA A 53 -20.96 -22.95 2.70
CA ALA A 53 -20.74 -23.48 4.03
C ALA A 53 -20.76 -25.01 3.97
N ASN A 54 -19.70 -25.67 4.43
CA ASN A 54 -19.70 -27.11 4.61
C ASN A 54 -19.99 -27.44 6.07
N THR A 55 -21.19 -27.94 6.35
CA THR A 55 -21.62 -28.29 7.71
C THR A 55 -20.98 -29.58 8.22
N SER A 56 -20.62 -30.52 7.34
CA SER A 56 -20.18 -31.87 7.74
C SER A 56 -18.70 -31.95 8.16
N SER A 57 -17.82 -31.11 7.60
CA SER A 57 -16.39 -31.06 7.97
C SER A 57 -15.99 -29.73 8.63
N ARG A 58 -16.98 -28.96 9.09
CA ARG A 58 -16.83 -27.59 9.59
C ARG A 58 -15.73 -27.46 10.65
N GLN A 59 -15.78 -28.27 11.70
CA GLN A 59 -14.84 -28.18 12.83
C GLN A 59 -13.40 -28.47 12.40
N GLN A 60 -13.21 -29.45 11.52
CA GLN A 60 -11.89 -29.80 11.02
C GLN A 60 -11.32 -28.68 10.15
N LEU A 61 -12.13 -28.10 9.26
CA LEU A 61 -11.75 -26.98 8.41
C LEU A 61 -11.43 -25.73 9.25
N ASP A 62 -12.25 -25.43 10.26
CA ASP A 62 -12.04 -24.30 11.17
C ASP A 62 -10.71 -24.43 11.92
N MET A 63 -10.44 -25.60 12.49
CA MET A 63 -9.21 -25.89 13.22
C MET A 63 -7.97 -25.76 12.32
N VAL A 64 -7.93 -26.47 11.19
CA VAL A 64 -6.75 -26.46 10.32
C VAL A 64 -6.55 -25.11 9.62
N GLY A 65 -7.64 -24.44 9.26
CA GLY A 65 -7.61 -23.10 8.67
C GLY A 65 -7.07 -22.07 9.65
N THR A 66 -7.46 -22.15 10.93
CA THR A 66 -6.98 -21.23 11.98
C THR A 66 -5.50 -21.45 12.27
N LEU A 67 -5.05 -22.71 12.35
CA LEU A 67 -3.62 -23.03 12.51
C LEU A 67 -2.80 -22.46 11.36
N LEU A 68 -3.21 -22.71 10.11
CA LEU A 68 -2.50 -22.21 8.94
C LEU A 68 -2.50 -20.67 8.87
N TRP A 69 -3.62 -20.04 9.25
CA TRP A 69 -3.74 -18.59 9.33
C TRP A 69 -2.75 -17.99 10.34
N ASN A 70 -2.61 -18.62 11.51
CA ASN A 70 -1.73 -18.15 12.57
C ASN A 70 -0.25 -18.32 12.20
N ASP A 71 0.16 -19.46 11.66
CA ASP A 71 1.52 -19.68 11.16
C ASP A 71 1.91 -18.65 10.10
N CYS A 72 1.01 -18.41 9.15
CA CYS A 72 1.19 -17.41 8.12
C CYS A 72 1.34 -16.01 8.73
N THR A 73 0.52 -15.65 9.72
CA THR A 73 0.62 -14.36 10.41
C THR A 73 1.97 -14.20 11.10
N HIS A 74 2.41 -15.24 11.82
CA HIS A 74 3.69 -15.24 12.53
C HIS A 74 4.88 -15.10 11.57
N LEU A 75 4.86 -15.83 10.44
CA LEU A 75 5.92 -15.75 9.43
C LEU A 75 5.92 -14.42 8.67
N ILE A 76 4.77 -13.79 8.44
CA ILE A 76 4.72 -12.42 7.89
C ILE A 76 5.44 -11.45 8.83
N SER A 77 5.24 -11.57 10.14
CA SER A 77 5.94 -10.71 11.11
C SER A 77 7.46 -10.97 11.15
N LEU A 78 7.89 -12.23 11.00
CA LEU A 78 9.32 -12.59 11.06
C LEU A 78 10.08 -12.33 9.75
N ARG A 79 9.43 -12.55 8.61
CA ARG A 79 10.06 -12.58 7.27
C ARG A 79 9.47 -11.56 6.29
N GLY A 80 8.65 -10.63 6.78
CA GLY A 80 7.92 -9.67 5.94
C GLY A 80 8.79 -8.72 5.11
N GLN A 81 10.09 -8.64 5.42
CA GLN A 81 11.06 -7.86 4.64
C GLN A 81 11.56 -8.58 3.38
N ASN A 82 11.35 -9.89 3.26
CA ASN A 82 11.74 -10.66 2.09
C ASN A 82 10.57 -10.71 1.07
N PRO A 83 10.69 -10.07 -0.11
CA PRO A 83 9.62 -10.03 -1.10
C PRO A 83 9.17 -11.41 -1.60
N GLU A 84 10.10 -12.34 -1.77
CA GLU A 84 9.81 -13.70 -2.26
C GLU A 84 8.97 -14.49 -1.25
N ASP A 85 9.33 -14.39 0.03
CA ASP A 85 8.57 -15.01 1.13
C ASP A 85 7.17 -14.38 1.23
N MET A 86 7.06 -13.06 1.05
CA MET A 86 5.78 -12.36 1.07
C MET A 86 4.84 -12.79 -0.05
N LEU A 87 5.36 -13.05 -1.26
CA LEU A 87 4.56 -13.60 -2.36
C LEU A 87 3.98 -14.97 -1.98
N ILE A 88 4.79 -15.86 -1.40
CA ILE A 88 4.33 -17.19 -0.99
C ILE A 88 3.33 -17.08 0.17
N LEU A 89 3.64 -16.27 1.18
CA LEU A 89 2.77 -16.06 2.34
C LEU A 89 1.43 -15.43 1.95
N GLY A 90 1.39 -14.54 0.96
CA GLY A 90 0.13 -14.02 0.40
C GLY A 90 -0.77 -15.10 -0.18
N LYS A 91 -0.18 -16.06 -0.92
CA LYS A 91 -0.91 -17.22 -1.45
C LYS A 91 -1.40 -18.15 -0.34
N VAL A 92 -0.55 -18.42 0.66
CA VAL A 92 -0.92 -19.22 1.83
C VAL A 92 -2.07 -18.55 2.58
N ARG A 93 -1.99 -17.23 2.78
CA ARG A 93 -3.04 -16.45 3.44
C ARG A 93 -4.37 -16.54 2.71
N ALA A 94 -4.35 -16.38 1.39
CA ALA A 94 -5.53 -16.54 0.55
C ALA A 94 -6.12 -17.96 0.65
N PHE A 95 -5.27 -18.99 0.68
CA PHE A 95 -5.73 -20.37 0.84
C PHE A 95 -6.29 -20.65 2.24
N ALA A 96 -5.65 -20.14 3.30
CA ALA A 96 -6.19 -20.23 4.66
C ALA A 96 -7.56 -19.54 4.77
N PHE A 97 -7.74 -18.39 4.12
CA PHE A 97 -9.05 -17.74 3.99
C PHE A 97 -10.08 -18.65 3.32
N VAL A 98 -9.76 -19.33 2.22
CA VAL A 98 -10.67 -20.27 1.54
C VAL A 98 -11.13 -21.37 2.50
N VAL A 99 -10.20 -21.97 3.25
CA VAL A 99 -10.49 -23.02 4.23
C VAL A 99 -11.44 -22.50 5.31
N LEU A 100 -11.15 -21.33 5.87
CA LEU A 100 -11.95 -20.71 6.92
C LEU A 100 -13.33 -20.26 6.42
N ASN A 101 -13.42 -19.71 5.21
CA ASN A 101 -14.68 -19.27 4.62
C ASN A 101 -15.65 -20.45 4.40
N MET A 102 -15.14 -21.66 4.15
CA MET A 102 -15.96 -22.88 4.07
C MET A 102 -16.40 -23.40 5.44
N ALA A 103 -15.69 -23.04 6.51
CA ALA A 103 -15.98 -23.46 7.88
C ALA A 103 -16.94 -22.51 8.63
N VAL A 104 -17.26 -21.37 8.02
CA VAL A 104 -18.13 -20.35 8.59
C VAL A 104 -19.58 -20.81 8.62
N MET A 105 -20.29 -20.43 9.69
CA MET A 105 -21.74 -20.63 9.81
C MET A 105 -22.52 -19.72 8.85
N PRO A 106 -23.65 -20.17 8.28
CA PRO A 106 -24.50 -19.34 7.44
C PRO A 106 -25.39 -18.42 8.30
N ASP A 107 -24.77 -17.64 9.17
CA ASP A 107 -25.42 -16.66 10.04
C ASP A 107 -24.66 -15.32 10.01
N LEU A 108 -25.21 -14.29 10.67
CA LEU A 108 -24.64 -12.95 10.69
C LEU A 108 -23.20 -12.92 11.23
N LEU A 109 -22.93 -13.63 12.32
CA LEU A 109 -21.60 -13.67 12.94
C LEU A 109 -20.59 -14.37 12.02
N GLY A 110 -21.04 -15.42 11.34
CA GLY A 110 -20.29 -16.10 10.32
C GLY A 110 -19.96 -15.19 9.13
N ASP A 111 -20.95 -14.46 8.61
CA ASP A 111 -20.74 -13.50 7.52
C ASP A 111 -19.75 -12.41 7.91
N LEU A 112 -19.85 -11.87 9.13
CA LEU A 112 -18.90 -10.89 9.69
C LEU A 112 -17.48 -11.45 9.79
N ARG A 113 -17.34 -12.66 10.34
CA ARG A 113 -16.05 -13.33 10.46
C ARG A 113 -15.43 -13.59 9.08
N ALA A 114 -16.21 -14.06 8.13
CA ALA A 114 -15.75 -14.30 6.76
C ALA A 114 -15.33 -12.99 6.08
N LEU A 115 -16.09 -11.92 6.27
CA LEU A 115 -15.77 -10.60 5.72
C LEU A 115 -14.46 -10.05 6.31
N ASP A 116 -14.26 -10.13 7.62
CA ASP A 116 -13.04 -9.67 8.30
C ASP A 116 -11.81 -10.43 7.80
N LEU A 117 -11.92 -11.76 7.69
CA LEU A 117 -10.85 -12.60 7.12
C LEU A 117 -10.59 -12.26 5.65
N ALA A 118 -11.65 -12.00 4.86
CA ALA A 118 -11.51 -11.63 3.46
C ALA A 118 -10.75 -10.31 3.30
N VAL A 119 -11.09 -9.28 4.08
CA VAL A 119 -10.40 -7.97 4.08
C VAL A 119 -8.92 -8.15 4.43
N LYS A 120 -8.62 -8.90 5.50
CA LYS A 120 -7.23 -9.17 5.92
C LYS A 120 -6.44 -9.93 4.87
N ALA A 121 -7.02 -10.93 4.22
CA ALA A 121 -6.36 -11.71 3.18
C ALA A 121 -6.15 -10.89 1.89
N ALA A 122 -7.18 -10.15 1.45
CA ALA A 122 -7.11 -9.28 0.29
C ALA A 122 -6.05 -8.19 0.44
N ARG A 123 -5.91 -7.58 1.63
CA ARG A 123 -4.88 -6.56 1.89
C ARG A 123 -3.48 -7.08 1.56
N ILE A 124 -3.13 -8.26 2.05
CA ILE A 124 -1.81 -8.88 1.81
C ILE A 124 -1.62 -9.16 0.31
N CYS A 125 -2.63 -9.72 -0.37
CA CYS A 125 -2.55 -9.98 -1.81
C CYS A 125 -2.40 -8.69 -2.63
N ILE A 126 -3.08 -7.61 -2.27
CA ILE A 126 -2.97 -6.31 -2.95
C ILE A 126 -1.58 -5.72 -2.78
N VAL A 127 -1.04 -5.69 -1.56
CA VAL A 127 0.31 -5.18 -1.28
C VAL A 127 1.36 -5.97 -2.08
N ASN A 128 1.17 -7.27 -2.23
CA ASN A 128 2.07 -8.16 -2.97
C ASN A 128 1.75 -8.26 -4.48
N GLN A 129 0.92 -7.36 -5.02
CA GLN A 129 0.53 -7.32 -6.45
C GLN A 129 -0.13 -8.61 -6.99
N GLN A 130 -0.75 -9.41 -6.12
CA GLN A 130 -1.48 -10.63 -6.47
C GLN A 130 -2.94 -10.30 -6.83
N SER A 131 -3.11 -9.48 -7.87
CA SER A 131 -4.38 -8.85 -8.24
C SER A 131 -5.51 -9.85 -8.50
N GLU A 132 -5.26 -10.93 -9.25
CA GLU A 132 -6.26 -11.97 -9.54
C GLU A 132 -6.82 -12.63 -8.28
N ILE A 133 -5.94 -12.94 -7.31
CA ILE A 133 -6.34 -13.53 -6.03
C ILE A 133 -7.17 -12.53 -5.23
N ALA A 134 -6.72 -11.26 -5.18
CA ALA A 134 -7.43 -10.20 -4.48
C ALA A 134 -8.84 -9.95 -5.06
N VAL A 135 -9.02 -9.98 -6.39
CA VAL A 135 -10.34 -9.89 -7.03
C VAL A 135 -11.27 -10.98 -6.53
N ASN A 136 -10.81 -12.22 -6.48
CA ASN A 136 -11.63 -13.36 -6.05
C ASN A 136 -12.03 -13.22 -4.57
N ILE A 137 -11.08 -12.85 -3.71
CA ILE A 137 -11.35 -12.63 -2.27
C ILE A 137 -12.34 -11.47 -2.08
N LEU A 138 -12.15 -10.34 -2.77
CA LEU A 138 -13.05 -9.19 -2.65
C LEU A 138 -14.43 -9.42 -3.25
N SER A 139 -14.58 -10.39 -4.15
CA SER A 139 -15.90 -10.83 -4.65
C SER A 139 -16.68 -11.60 -3.57
N VAL A 140 -15.98 -12.43 -2.79
CA VAL A 140 -16.56 -13.05 -1.58
C VAL A 140 -16.91 -11.99 -0.55
N ALA A 141 -16.01 -11.04 -0.30
CA ALA A 141 -16.24 -9.93 0.63
C ALA A 141 -17.50 -9.13 0.27
N ALA A 142 -17.69 -8.81 -1.02
CA ALA A 142 -18.88 -8.11 -1.50
C ALA A 142 -20.18 -8.86 -1.16
N THR A 143 -20.19 -10.19 -1.37
CA THR A 143 -21.34 -11.05 -1.08
C THR A 143 -21.64 -11.13 0.42
N ARG A 144 -20.59 -11.25 1.25
CA ARG A 144 -20.75 -11.25 2.72
C ARG A 144 -21.24 -9.91 3.23
N LEU A 145 -20.73 -8.81 2.67
CA LEU A 145 -21.14 -7.46 3.02
C LEU A 145 -22.62 -7.21 2.70
N SER A 146 -23.12 -7.68 1.55
CA SER A 146 -24.56 -7.56 1.23
C SER A 146 -25.47 -8.30 2.21
N ASN A 147 -25.00 -9.39 2.81
CA ASN A 147 -25.76 -10.12 3.82
C ASN A 147 -25.82 -9.39 5.18
N ILE A 148 -24.80 -8.57 5.48
CA ILE A 148 -24.66 -7.82 6.74
C ILE A 148 -25.41 -6.48 6.70
N GLN A 149 -25.56 -5.88 5.52
CA GLN A 149 -26.14 -4.54 5.34
C GLN A 149 -27.63 -4.31 5.70
N PRO A 150 -28.47 -5.31 6.08
CA PRO A 150 -29.74 -4.99 6.70
C PRO A 150 -29.53 -4.35 8.09
N ALA A 151 -29.84 -3.06 8.22
CA ALA A 151 -29.73 -2.27 9.46
C ALA A 151 -30.51 -2.83 10.67
N HIS A 152 -31.34 -3.85 10.45
CA HIS A 152 -32.23 -4.46 11.43
C HIS A 152 -31.62 -5.66 12.18
N LEU A 153 -30.38 -6.04 11.86
CA LEU A 153 -29.74 -7.26 12.39
C LEU A 153 -29.09 -7.10 13.78
N GLY A 154 -29.29 -5.95 14.45
CA GLY A 154 -28.78 -5.73 15.81
C GLY A 154 -27.26 -5.64 15.92
N LEU A 155 -26.55 -5.52 14.80
CA LEU A 155 -25.10 -5.34 14.76
C LEU A 155 -24.75 -3.91 15.19
N ASP A 156 -23.66 -3.74 15.94
CA ASP A 156 -23.10 -2.42 16.20
C ASP A 156 -22.81 -1.71 14.86
N ALA A 157 -23.53 -0.61 14.62
CA ALA A 157 -23.41 0.21 13.43
C ALA A 157 -21.95 0.61 13.17
N ALA A 158 -21.15 0.70 14.22
CA ALA A 158 -19.77 1.10 14.14
C ALA A 158 -18.84 -0.02 13.64
N ILE A 159 -19.10 -1.28 13.99
CA ILE A 159 -18.38 -2.44 13.43
C ILE A 159 -18.68 -2.56 11.94
N ASN A 160 -19.97 -2.47 11.56
CA ASN A 160 -20.38 -2.53 10.16
C ASN A 160 -19.74 -1.41 9.33
N ARG A 161 -19.69 -0.21 9.90
CA ARG A 161 -19.05 0.94 9.29
C ARG A 161 -17.56 0.72 9.06
N THR A 162 -16.80 0.35 10.09
CA THR A 162 -15.35 0.14 9.98
C THR A 162 -15.02 -0.94 8.94
N ILE A 163 -15.73 -2.07 8.95
CA ILE A 163 -15.45 -3.14 7.98
C ILE A 163 -15.85 -2.75 6.54
N THR A 164 -16.92 -1.97 6.39
CA THR A 164 -17.33 -1.39 5.10
C THR A 164 -16.25 -0.43 4.59
N THR A 165 -15.74 0.47 5.43
CA THR A 165 -14.65 1.38 5.08
C THR A 165 -13.41 0.61 4.61
N GLN A 166 -12.97 -0.41 5.37
CA GLN A 166 -11.82 -1.22 4.98
C GLN A 166 -12.02 -1.94 3.65
N TYR A 167 -13.21 -2.51 3.42
CA TYR A 167 -13.56 -3.11 2.14
C TYR A 167 -13.46 -2.10 0.99
N LEU A 168 -14.04 -0.90 1.14
CA LEU A 168 -14.01 0.15 0.11
C LEU A 168 -12.57 0.59 -0.19
N LEU A 169 -11.73 0.75 0.82
CA LEU A 169 -10.32 1.12 0.63
C LEU A 169 -9.53 0.07 -0.14
N LEU A 170 -9.77 -1.22 0.13
CA LEU A 170 -9.16 -2.28 -0.66
C LEU A 170 -9.67 -2.32 -2.10
N ARG A 171 -10.95 -1.97 -2.33
CA ARG A 171 -11.50 -1.82 -3.68
C ARG A 171 -10.86 -0.65 -4.43
N MET A 172 -10.57 0.46 -3.76
CA MET A 172 -9.82 1.59 -4.32
C MET A 172 -8.40 1.17 -4.72
N ARG A 173 -7.64 0.54 -3.81
CA ARG A 173 -6.27 0.07 -4.09
C ARG A 173 -6.24 -0.94 -5.24
N LEU A 174 -7.20 -1.88 -5.28
CA LEU A 174 -7.30 -2.85 -6.38
C LEU A 174 -7.64 -2.19 -7.72
N ALA A 175 -8.55 -1.20 -7.72
CA ALA A 175 -8.89 -0.45 -8.93
C ALA A 175 -7.66 0.32 -9.45
N TRP A 176 -6.87 0.93 -8.56
CA TRP A 176 -5.63 1.58 -8.91
C TRP A 176 -4.57 0.62 -9.49
N LEU A 177 -4.44 -0.59 -8.93
CA LEU A 177 -3.58 -1.63 -9.48
C LEU A 177 -3.99 -2.05 -10.89
N HIS A 178 -5.29 -2.03 -11.21
CA HIS A 178 -5.82 -2.28 -12.55
C HIS A 178 -5.84 -1.05 -13.46
N GLU A 179 -5.19 0.05 -13.07
CA GLU A 179 -5.12 1.30 -13.86
C GLU A 179 -6.50 1.91 -14.12
N ARG A 180 -7.47 1.64 -13.22
CA ARG A 180 -8.85 2.16 -13.27
C ARG A 180 -9.05 3.23 -12.21
N ALA A 181 -8.45 4.40 -12.43
CA ALA A 181 -8.57 5.55 -11.53
C ALA A 181 -10.02 6.01 -11.35
N ASP A 182 -10.84 5.90 -12.41
CA ASP A 182 -12.28 6.17 -12.40
C ASP A 182 -13.03 5.30 -11.38
N ILE A 183 -12.68 4.02 -11.29
CA ILE A 183 -13.28 3.10 -10.32
C ILE A 183 -12.78 3.40 -8.90
N ALA A 184 -11.51 3.77 -8.73
CA ALA A 184 -10.99 4.18 -7.42
C ALA A 184 -11.72 5.42 -6.90
N GLU A 185 -11.96 6.40 -7.77
CA GLU A 185 -12.74 7.61 -7.47
C GLU A 185 -14.16 7.28 -7.01
N HIS A 186 -14.85 6.40 -7.75
CA HIS A 186 -16.19 5.94 -7.39
C HIS A 186 -16.26 5.30 -6.00
N PHE A 187 -15.25 4.53 -5.60
CA PHE A 187 -15.21 3.95 -4.26
C PHE A 187 -14.83 4.96 -3.17
N TYR A 188 -13.99 5.95 -3.47
CA TYR A 188 -13.70 7.05 -2.55
C TYR A 188 -14.97 7.85 -2.21
N GLY A 189 -15.78 8.18 -3.22
CA GLY A 189 -17.06 8.89 -3.02
C GLY A 189 -18.11 8.11 -2.21
N LYS A 190 -17.88 6.83 -1.91
CA LYS A 190 -18.74 5.99 -1.06
C LYS A 190 -18.25 5.86 0.38
N LEU A 191 -17.10 6.44 0.72
CA LEU A 191 -16.59 6.39 2.08
C LEU A 191 -17.56 7.13 3.04
N PRO A 192 -17.91 6.54 4.19
CA PRO A 192 -18.84 7.16 5.12
C PRO A 192 -18.18 8.32 5.88
N VAL A 193 -18.92 9.40 6.20
CA VAL A 193 -18.42 10.61 6.92
C VAL A 193 -17.91 10.27 8.32
N LEU A 194 -16.59 10.33 8.53
CA LEU A 194 -15.87 9.69 9.65
C LEU A 194 -16.13 10.36 10.99
N HIS A 195 -16.12 9.55 12.05
CA HIS A 195 -16.25 9.99 13.45
C HIS A 195 -15.16 9.36 14.33
N ARG A 196 -14.21 8.62 13.73
CA ARG A 196 -13.20 7.84 14.44
C ARG A 196 -11.86 7.90 13.73
N SER A 197 -10.81 7.94 14.53
CA SER A 197 -9.42 8.13 14.11
C SER A 197 -8.80 6.95 13.36
N HIS A 198 -9.11 5.69 13.72
CA HIS A 198 -8.45 4.54 13.09
C HIS A 198 -8.82 4.38 11.60
N ASP A 199 -10.08 4.70 11.25
CA ASP A 199 -10.51 4.67 9.86
C ASP A 199 -9.85 5.80 9.05
N GLU A 200 -9.60 6.95 9.68
CA GLU A 200 -8.91 8.10 9.08
C GLU A 200 -7.48 7.77 8.66
N GLU A 201 -6.73 7.06 9.51
CA GLU A 201 -5.36 6.60 9.22
C GLU A 201 -5.30 5.72 7.97
N TRP A 202 -6.23 4.77 7.84
CA TRP A 202 -6.28 3.88 6.69
C TRP A 202 -6.65 4.62 5.39
N ILE A 203 -7.45 5.67 5.49
CA ILE A 203 -7.83 6.50 4.34
C ILE A 203 -6.66 7.37 3.93
N PHE A 204 -6.00 8.03 4.89
CA PHE A 204 -4.74 8.72 4.68
C PHE A 204 -3.73 7.83 3.94
N GLU A 205 -3.41 6.65 4.50
CA GLU A 205 -2.46 5.71 3.89
C GLU A 205 -2.86 5.34 2.45
N THR A 206 -4.15 5.08 2.23
CA THR A 206 -4.65 4.67 0.91
C THR A 206 -4.54 5.81 -0.11
N CYS A 207 -4.89 7.03 0.27
CA CYS A 207 -4.75 8.20 -0.58
C CYS A 207 -3.29 8.48 -0.90
N PHE A 208 -2.42 8.39 0.11
CA PHE A 208 -0.98 8.57 -0.08
C PHE A 208 -0.40 7.53 -1.05
N ILE A 209 -0.68 6.24 -0.85
CA ILE A 209 -0.18 5.17 -1.73
C ILE A 209 -0.62 5.36 -3.17
N ILE A 210 -1.88 5.77 -3.41
CA ILE A 210 -2.37 6.04 -4.76
C ILE A 210 -1.67 7.27 -5.35
N GLY A 211 -1.55 8.35 -4.58
CA GLY A 211 -0.92 9.60 -4.99
C GLY A 211 0.57 9.46 -5.33
N ASP A 212 1.33 8.80 -4.45
CA ASP A 212 2.75 8.50 -4.63
C ASP A 212 2.98 7.59 -5.85
N SER A 213 2.16 6.54 -5.99
CA SER A 213 2.21 5.67 -7.16
C SER A 213 1.85 6.39 -8.46
N ALA A 214 0.89 7.33 -8.42
CA ALA A 214 0.53 8.14 -9.58
C ALA A 214 1.68 9.08 -9.98
N LEU A 215 2.38 9.64 -9.00
CA LEU A 215 3.58 10.45 -9.23
C LEU A 215 4.68 9.64 -9.91
N ALA A 216 4.96 8.43 -9.40
CA ALA A 216 5.92 7.51 -10.00
C ALA A 216 5.54 7.10 -11.45
N ARG A 217 4.24 7.01 -11.75
CA ARG A 217 3.70 6.73 -13.09
C ARG A 217 3.61 7.96 -14.00
N ARG A 218 4.07 9.14 -13.55
CA ARG A 218 3.97 10.41 -14.28
C ARG A 218 2.52 10.78 -14.66
N LEU A 219 1.60 10.56 -13.72
CA LEU A 219 0.19 10.95 -13.82
C LEU A 219 -0.08 12.09 -12.83
N PRO A 220 0.44 13.30 -13.08
CA PRO A 220 0.52 14.34 -12.06
C PRO A 220 -0.86 14.87 -11.63
N ASP A 221 -1.85 14.94 -12.52
CA ASP A 221 -3.21 15.38 -12.15
C ASP A 221 -3.85 14.44 -11.10
N ILE A 222 -3.65 13.13 -11.27
CA ILE A 222 -4.09 12.11 -10.32
C ILE A 222 -3.26 12.23 -9.04
N ALA A 223 -1.94 12.37 -9.15
CA ALA A 223 -1.05 12.50 -8.00
C ALA A 223 -1.45 13.68 -7.10
N ILE A 224 -1.65 14.87 -7.68
CA ILE A 224 -2.09 16.08 -6.96
C ILE A 224 -3.39 15.80 -6.21
N THR A 225 -4.40 15.27 -6.91
CA THR A 225 -5.72 15.01 -6.32
C THR A 225 -5.64 14.07 -5.11
N TRP A 226 -4.93 12.96 -5.23
CA TRP A 226 -4.84 11.95 -4.16
C TRP A 226 -3.92 12.36 -3.01
N LEU A 227 -2.84 13.09 -3.30
CA LEU A 227 -1.94 13.63 -2.27
C LEU A 227 -2.60 14.76 -1.48
N GLN A 228 -3.45 15.59 -2.10
CA GLN A 228 -4.25 16.59 -1.37
C GLN A 228 -5.21 15.91 -0.38
N ARG A 229 -5.93 14.87 -0.83
CA ARG A 229 -6.79 14.06 0.07
C ARG A 229 -5.98 13.46 1.22
N ALA A 230 -4.77 12.95 0.94
CA ALA A 230 -3.89 12.44 1.99
C ALA A 230 -3.50 13.54 2.99
N SER A 231 -3.17 14.75 2.51
CA SER A 231 -2.88 15.92 3.35
C SER A 231 -4.06 16.28 4.25
N ASP A 232 -5.28 16.36 3.70
CA ASP A 232 -6.49 16.69 4.45
C ASP A 232 -6.73 15.70 5.59
N HIS A 233 -6.61 14.39 5.30
CA HIS A 233 -6.75 13.34 6.30
C HIS A 233 -5.60 13.33 7.32
N LEU A 234 -4.36 13.66 6.93
CA LEU A 234 -3.23 13.77 7.85
C LEU A 234 -3.43 14.94 8.84
N GLN A 235 -3.92 16.08 8.38
CA GLN A 235 -4.24 17.23 9.24
C GLN A 235 -5.36 16.88 10.23
N SER A 236 -6.42 16.22 9.74
CA SER A 236 -7.50 15.67 10.56
C SER A 236 -6.97 14.72 11.65
N LEU A 237 -6.06 13.80 11.28
CA LEU A 237 -5.38 12.91 12.22
C LEU A 237 -4.61 13.67 13.29
N HIS A 238 -3.80 14.67 12.92
CA HIS A 238 -3.03 15.49 13.86
C HIS A 238 -3.89 16.18 14.92
N MET A 239 -5.05 16.69 14.49
CA MET A 239 -6.00 17.35 15.39
C MET A 239 -6.69 16.37 16.34
N MET A 240 -7.01 15.16 15.86
CA MET A 240 -7.74 14.16 16.66
C MET A 240 -6.85 13.35 17.58
N ILE A 241 -5.64 13.00 17.13
CA ILE A 241 -4.68 12.12 17.80
C ILE A 241 -3.27 12.65 17.55
N LYS A 242 -2.38 12.54 18.54
CA LYS A 242 -0.94 12.75 18.30
C LYS A 242 -0.39 11.64 17.41
N PHE A 243 -0.65 11.74 16.10
CA PHE A 243 -0.26 10.76 15.10
C PHE A 243 1.27 10.61 15.09
N PRO A 244 1.81 9.38 15.27
CA PRO A 244 3.25 9.16 15.22
C PRO A 244 3.84 9.61 13.89
N TYR A 245 5.03 10.21 13.92
CA TYR A 245 5.76 10.65 12.72
C TYR A 245 4.98 11.65 11.83
N TYR A 246 4.03 12.40 12.41
CA TYR A 246 3.26 13.41 11.67
C TYR A 246 4.13 14.34 10.82
N TYR A 247 5.21 14.89 11.40
CA TYR A 247 6.07 15.84 10.69
C TYR A 247 6.84 15.20 9.54
N ASP A 248 7.17 13.91 9.63
CA ASP A 248 7.82 13.17 8.55
C ASP A 248 6.83 12.95 7.40
N TRP A 249 5.59 12.58 7.72
CA TRP A 249 4.53 12.43 6.72
C TRP A 249 4.10 13.77 6.09
N ASP A 250 4.00 14.84 6.87
CA ASP A 250 3.69 16.19 6.39
C ASP A 250 4.75 16.64 5.37
N LEU A 251 6.03 16.48 5.70
CA LEU A 251 7.13 16.75 4.78
C LEU A 251 7.03 15.92 3.49
N VAL A 252 6.82 14.61 3.60
CA VAL A 252 6.76 13.70 2.42
C VAL A 252 5.59 14.07 1.52
N ILE A 253 4.39 14.31 2.06
CA ILE A 253 3.20 14.64 1.27
C ILE A 253 3.39 15.98 0.56
N ARG A 254 3.81 17.02 1.29
CA ARG A 254 3.99 18.36 0.72
C ARG A 254 5.07 18.37 -0.36
N HIS A 255 6.19 17.69 -0.10
CA HIS A 255 7.23 17.54 -1.11
C HIS A 255 6.70 16.82 -2.36
N SER A 256 5.98 15.71 -2.20
CA SER A 256 5.37 15.00 -3.32
C SER A 256 4.33 15.85 -4.08
N LEU A 257 3.57 16.70 -3.38
CA LEU A 257 2.64 17.67 -3.99
C LEU A 257 3.38 18.69 -4.86
N VAL A 258 4.46 19.27 -4.34
CA VAL A 258 5.28 20.24 -5.09
C VAL A 258 5.89 19.58 -6.33
N VAL A 259 6.41 18.36 -6.21
CA VAL A 259 6.95 17.58 -7.34
C VAL A 259 5.86 17.25 -8.37
N ALA A 260 4.63 16.95 -7.93
CA ALA A 260 3.52 16.68 -8.83
C ALA A 260 3.05 17.96 -9.54
N CYS A 261 2.93 19.07 -8.82
CA CYS A 261 2.49 20.36 -9.36
C CYS A 261 3.49 20.94 -10.37
N SER A 262 4.80 20.75 -10.17
CA SER A 262 5.80 21.25 -11.12
C SER A 262 5.76 20.55 -12.49
N GLN A 263 5.10 19.39 -12.59
CA GLN A 263 4.92 18.65 -13.83
C GLN A 263 3.73 19.16 -14.67
N VAL A 264 2.90 20.05 -14.11
CA VAL A 264 1.64 20.51 -14.71
C VAL A 264 1.63 22.02 -14.85
N LYS A 265 1.11 22.51 -15.98
CA LYS A 265 1.02 23.96 -16.28
C LYS A 265 -0.42 24.46 -16.20
N ILE A 266 -1.05 24.26 -15.03
CA ILE A 266 -2.42 24.70 -14.76
C ILE A 266 -2.40 25.70 -13.59
N PRO A 267 -3.15 26.81 -13.65
CA PRO A 267 -3.12 27.86 -12.61
C PRO A 267 -3.36 27.34 -11.19
N LEU A 268 -4.28 26.36 -11.03
CA LEU A 268 -4.54 25.74 -9.74
C LEU A 268 -3.32 25.00 -9.20
N ALA A 269 -2.63 24.22 -10.04
CA ALA A 269 -1.42 23.51 -9.66
C ALA A 269 -0.28 24.49 -9.30
N THR A 270 -0.16 25.61 -10.00
CA THR A 270 0.79 26.68 -9.66
C THR A 270 0.50 27.29 -8.29
N ALA A 271 -0.76 27.58 -7.99
CA ALA A 271 -1.13 28.10 -6.67
C ALA A 271 -0.84 27.11 -5.53
N ILE A 272 -1.11 25.82 -5.74
CA ILE A 272 -0.77 24.75 -4.78
C ILE A 272 0.74 24.66 -4.62
N TYR A 273 1.49 24.66 -5.72
CA TYR A 273 2.95 24.66 -5.72
C TYR A 273 3.52 25.82 -4.88
N ASP A 274 3.08 27.05 -5.14
CA ASP A 274 3.60 28.24 -4.46
C ASP A 274 3.31 28.20 -2.95
N PHE A 275 2.12 27.74 -2.57
CA PHE A 275 1.72 27.59 -1.17
C PHE A 275 2.57 26.52 -0.45
N GLU A 276 2.63 25.31 -1.02
CA GLU A 276 3.33 24.18 -0.40
C GLU A 276 4.85 24.39 -0.37
N MET A 277 5.40 24.99 -1.43
CA MET A 277 6.84 25.24 -1.50
C MET A 277 7.27 26.35 -0.54
N SER A 278 6.45 27.40 -0.37
CA SER A 278 6.69 28.42 0.66
C SER A 278 6.76 27.80 2.05
N TYR A 279 5.82 26.90 2.38
CA TYR A 279 5.82 26.20 3.66
C TYR A 279 7.05 25.30 3.85
N LEU A 280 7.45 24.55 2.83
CA LEU A 280 8.65 23.69 2.89
C LEU A 280 9.93 24.50 3.09
N ARG A 281 10.07 25.65 2.44
CA ARG A 281 11.24 26.53 2.60
C ARG A 281 11.28 27.18 3.98
N GLU A 282 10.14 27.47 4.59
CA GLU A 282 10.08 28.05 5.93
C GLU A 282 10.35 27.01 7.03
N ASN A 283 9.74 25.82 6.93
CA ASN A 283 9.76 24.83 8.01
C ASN A 283 10.84 23.75 7.85
N TYR A 284 11.30 23.50 6.61
CA TYR A 284 12.29 22.47 6.28
C TYR A 284 13.43 23.00 5.36
N PRO A 285 13.98 24.21 5.59
CA PRO A 285 14.93 24.86 4.68
C PRO A 285 16.21 24.05 4.41
N PHE A 286 16.62 23.24 5.39
CA PHE A 286 17.86 22.45 5.32
C PHE A 286 17.62 20.98 5.00
N HIS A 287 16.36 20.57 4.75
CA HIS A 287 16.07 19.18 4.46
C HIS A 287 16.55 18.81 3.05
N PRO A 288 17.27 17.68 2.86
CA PRO A 288 17.86 17.33 1.57
C PRO A 288 16.88 17.30 0.40
N ALA A 289 15.66 16.80 0.63
CA ALA A 289 14.62 16.77 -0.39
C ALA A 289 14.26 18.17 -0.92
N VAL A 290 14.17 19.18 -0.03
CA VAL A 290 13.83 20.56 -0.40
C VAL A 290 14.97 21.21 -1.18
N ILE A 291 16.22 21.08 -0.68
CA ILE A 291 17.41 21.63 -1.34
C ILE A 291 17.59 21.04 -2.74
N LEU A 292 17.54 19.71 -2.86
CA LEU A 292 17.73 19.03 -4.15
C LEU A 292 16.62 19.40 -5.13
N PHE A 293 15.38 19.54 -4.66
CA PHE A 293 14.27 19.97 -5.50
C PHE A 293 14.44 21.41 -5.99
N ASP A 294 14.81 22.35 -5.11
CA ASP A 294 15.06 23.75 -5.49
C ASP A 294 16.18 23.89 -6.53
N LEU A 295 17.28 23.15 -6.35
CA LEU A 295 18.37 23.07 -7.31
C LEU A 295 17.90 22.51 -8.66
N SER A 296 17.07 21.47 -8.66
CA SER A 296 16.54 20.86 -9.89
C SER A 296 15.64 21.79 -10.70
N MET A 297 14.90 22.66 -10.02
CA MET A 297 13.99 23.62 -10.64
C MET A 297 14.68 24.91 -11.09
N GLY A 298 15.96 25.11 -10.72
CA GLY A 298 16.69 26.35 -10.99
C GLY A 298 16.15 27.56 -10.21
N HIS A 299 15.40 27.32 -9.12
CA HIS A 299 14.83 28.41 -8.33
C HIS A 299 15.94 29.17 -7.59
N GLY A 300 15.87 30.50 -7.66
CA GLY A 300 16.85 31.41 -7.07
C GLY A 300 17.99 31.82 -8.01
N ASN A 301 18.08 31.25 -9.22
CA ASN A 301 19.20 31.46 -10.15
C ASN A 301 20.55 31.57 -9.40
N PRO A 302 20.84 30.64 -8.47
CA PRO A 302 22.05 30.76 -7.67
C PRO A 302 23.21 30.76 -8.65
N SER A 303 24.17 31.67 -8.48
CA SER A 303 25.46 31.50 -9.13
C SER A 303 25.95 30.07 -8.87
N ASN A 304 26.81 29.53 -9.74
CA ASN A 304 27.38 28.20 -9.51
C ASN A 304 27.91 28.05 -8.06
N ASP A 305 28.41 29.14 -7.46
CA ASP A 305 28.82 29.23 -6.06
C ASP A 305 27.68 29.04 -5.04
N GLY A 306 26.49 29.59 -5.28
CA GLY A 306 25.32 29.41 -4.42
C GLY A 306 24.75 27.99 -4.47
N ALA A 307 24.77 27.37 -5.65
CA ALA A 307 24.39 25.96 -5.81
C ALA A 307 25.41 25.02 -5.17
N LEU A 308 26.70 25.35 -5.29
CA LEU A 308 27.80 24.62 -4.66
C LEU A 308 27.72 24.72 -3.12
N GLN A 309 27.49 25.92 -2.58
CA GLN A 309 27.33 26.13 -1.15
C GLN A 309 26.11 25.41 -0.57
N ALA A 310 25.01 25.30 -1.33
CA ALA A 310 23.85 24.51 -0.93
C ALA A 310 24.16 23.00 -0.89
N LEU A 311 24.93 22.48 -1.85
CA LEU A 311 25.40 21.10 -1.86
C LEU A 311 26.42 20.80 -0.76
N GLU A 312 27.35 21.72 -0.48
CA GLU A 312 28.32 21.59 0.62
C GLU A 312 27.60 21.47 1.97
N ARG A 313 26.63 22.36 2.24
CA ARG A 313 25.80 22.27 3.46
C ARG A 313 25.02 20.97 3.56
N LEU A 314 24.56 20.45 2.42
CA LEU A 314 23.84 19.19 2.36
C LEU A 314 24.76 18.00 2.69
N VAL A 315 25.97 17.97 2.13
CA VAL A 315 27.00 16.95 2.42
C VAL A 315 27.45 17.02 3.87
N ASP A 316 27.67 18.22 4.41
CA ASP A 316 28.11 18.41 5.79
C ASP A 316 27.03 18.05 6.82
N GLY A 317 25.76 18.20 6.45
CA GLY A 317 24.61 17.99 7.33
C GLY A 317 24.06 16.56 7.34
N MET A 318 24.54 15.66 6.48
CA MET A 318 23.95 14.33 6.31
C MET A 318 24.95 13.18 6.46
N THR A 319 24.47 12.06 6.97
CA THR A 319 25.20 10.80 6.87
C THR A 319 25.12 10.29 5.43
N LEU A 320 26.28 10.29 4.77
CA LEU A 320 26.42 9.74 3.42
C LEU A 320 26.20 8.22 3.46
N THR A 321 25.29 7.75 2.64
CA THR A 321 24.91 6.34 2.48
C THR A 321 25.00 5.94 1.02
N ASP A 322 25.09 4.65 0.74
CA ASP A 322 25.13 4.13 -0.63
C ASP A 322 23.91 4.53 -1.49
N MET A 323 22.80 4.91 -0.86
CA MET A 323 21.56 5.37 -1.52
C MET A 323 21.60 6.85 -1.89
N ASN A 324 22.13 7.71 -1.01
CA ASN A 324 22.09 9.17 -1.20
C ASN A 324 23.33 9.71 -1.93
N MET A 325 24.47 9.01 -1.85
CA MET A 325 25.72 9.38 -2.50
C MET A 325 25.59 9.50 -4.03
N PRO A 326 25.00 8.53 -4.76
CA PRO A 326 24.85 8.63 -6.21
C PRO A 326 24.03 9.85 -6.65
N ILE A 327 22.99 10.20 -5.88
CA ILE A 327 22.12 11.33 -6.17
C ILE A 327 22.89 12.65 -6.03
N ILE A 328 23.62 12.82 -4.92
CA ILE A 328 24.42 14.03 -4.66
C ILE A 328 25.52 14.18 -5.71
N PHE A 329 26.23 13.10 -6.05
CA PHE A 329 27.26 13.12 -7.09
C PHE A 329 26.70 13.45 -8.46
N GLN A 330 25.51 12.95 -8.80
CA GLN A 330 24.85 13.28 -10.06
C GLN A 330 24.53 14.79 -10.14
N TYR A 331 24.02 15.39 -9.06
CA TYR A 331 23.78 16.83 -9.00
C TYR A 331 25.08 17.64 -9.07
N ALA A 332 26.10 17.29 -8.29
CA ALA A 332 27.42 17.94 -8.34
C ALA A 332 28.03 17.90 -9.75
N ARG A 333 27.92 16.76 -10.44
CA ARG A 333 28.38 16.61 -11.83
C ARG A 333 27.58 17.46 -12.82
N SER A 334 26.26 17.58 -12.62
CA SER A 334 25.41 18.42 -13.47
C SER A 334 25.78 19.90 -13.38
N LEU A 335 26.15 20.39 -12.19
CA LEU A 335 26.66 21.76 -12.00
C LEU A 335 28.02 21.97 -12.66
N GLY A 336 28.92 20.98 -12.59
CA GLY A 336 30.23 21.04 -13.26
C GLY A 336 30.16 21.11 -14.79
N HIS A 337 29.11 20.55 -15.41
CA HIS A 337 28.88 20.66 -16.85
C HIS A 337 28.32 22.03 -17.28
N ILE A 338 27.53 22.69 -16.43
CA ILE A 338 26.98 24.03 -16.69
C ILE A 338 28.10 25.08 -16.65
N GLY A 339 29.07 24.95 -15.73
CA GLY A 339 30.24 25.83 -15.64
C GLY A 339 31.18 25.81 -16.85
N TYR A 340 31.10 24.81 -17.73
CA TYR A 340 31.93 24.72 -18.94
C TYR A 340 31.33 25.48 -20.14
N LEU A 341 30.03 25.77 -20.13
CA LEU A 341 29.34 26.50 -21.21
C LEU A 341 29.36 28.03 -21.02
N ASP A 342 29.64 28.51 -19.80
CA ASP A 342 29.70 29.94 -19.47
C ASP A 342 31.13 30.52 -19.43
N THR A 343 32.14 29.77 -19.91
CA THR A 343 33.47 30.36 -20.13
C THR A 343 33.51 31.01 -21.52
N PRO A 344 33.78 32.32 -21.64
CA PRO A 344 33.96 32.94 -22.94
C PRO A 344 35.13 32.26 -23.65
N ILE A 345 34.90 31.83 -24.88
CA ILE A 345 35.96 31.39 -25.79
C ILE A 345 36.88 32.59 -26.02
N GLY A 346 37.95 32.67 -25.24
CA GLY A 346 38.93 33.75 -25.32
C GLY A 346 40.09 33.45 -24.39
N GLU A 347 41.25 33.23 -24.98
CA GLU A 347 42.57 33.05 -24.36
C GLU A 347 42.87 31.67 -23.78
N ARG A 348 43.32 30.79 -24.69
CA ARG A 348 44.58 30.05 -24.51
C ARG A 348 45.14 29.68 -25.88
N LEU A 349 45.88 30.62 -26.45
CA LEU A 349 46.92 30.40 -27.45
C LEU A 349 48.24 30.84 -26.80
N CYS A 350 49.30 30.10 -27.13
CA CYS A 350 50.66 30.07 -26.56
C CYS A 350 50.85 29.09 -25.40
#